data_AF-A0A1L7ALD2-F1
#
_entry.id   AF-A0A1L7ALD2-F1
#
_cell.length_a   1.000
_cell.length_b   1.000
_cell.length_c   1.000
_cell.angle_alpha   90.00
_cell.angle_beta   90.00
_cell.angle_gamma   90.00
#
_symmetry.space_group_name_H-M   'P 1'
#
loop_
_entity.id
_entity.type
_entity.pdbx_description
1 polymer ?
#
loop_
_entity_poly.entity_id
_entity_poly.type
_entity_poly.pdbx_seq_one_letter_code
_entity_poly.pdbx_strand_id
1 'polypeptide(L)'
;MSASGRRSGLLLLGGFAVWGSAFVALYGGVSLGCAWGWDEEPLGPFSLLRGVLLLILAAHLLVLALLLWWCWRSVAPGSGRGVRGGPSPWPSPWRFLGLASLAATGAALVATLWTGLPVLGLSVCA
;
A
#
# COMPACT_ATOMS: atom_id res chain seq x y z
N MET A 1 -12.54 24.81 0.66
CA MET A 1 -11.97 23.61 0.00
C MET A 1 -13.08 22.67 -0.44
N SER A 2 -13.17 22.37 -1.74
CA SER A 2 -14.13 21.42 -2.30
C SER A 2 -13.93 20.01 -1.70
N ALA A 3 -15.03 19.27 -1.48
CA ALA A 3 -15.00 17.90 -0.98
C ALA A 3 -14.19 16.94 -1.89
N SER A 4 -14.03 17.26 -3.18
CA SER A 4 -13.17 16.51 -4.11
C SER A 4 -11.68 16.68 -3.80
N GLY A 5 -11.25 17.88 -3.42
CA GLY A 5 -9.85 18.20 -3.05
C GLY A 5 -9.36 17.47 -1.82
N ARG A 6 -10.21 17.35 -0.79
CA ARG A 6 -9.88 16.58 0.41
C ARG A 6 -9.70 15.10 0.12
N ARG A 7 -10.54 14.52 -0.74
CA ARG A 7 -10.44 13.10 -1.11
C ARG A 7 -9.16 12.80 -1.88
N SER A 8 -8.77 13.63 -2.83
CA SER A 8 -7.53 13.42 -3.60
C SER A 8 -6.26 13.57 -2.76
N GLY A 9 -6.23 14.51 -1.80
CA GLY A 9 -5.10 14.62 -0.86
C GLY A 9 -4.99 13.42 0.09
N LEU A 10 -6.13 12.94 0.61
CA LEU A 10 -6.18 11.73 1.44
C LEU A 10 -5.73 10.48 0.70
N LEU A 11 -6.07 10.35 -0.59
CA LEU A 11 -5.62 9.22 -1.42
C LEU A 11 -4.11 9.25 -1.66
N LEU A 12 -3.54 10.44 -1.88
CA LEU A 12 -2.10 10.61 -2.10
C LEU A 12 -1.29 10.24 -0.84
N LEU A 13 -1.75 10.71 0.33
CA LEU A 13 -1.16 10.35 1.62
C LEU A 13 -1.44 8.89 2.01
N GLY A 14 -2.57 8.34 1.54
CA GLY A 14 -3.00 6.98 1.87
C GLY A 14 -2.02 5.92 1.42
N GLY A 15 -1.53 5.99 0.17
CA GLY A 15 -0.56 5.00 -0.33
C GLY A 15 0.74 4.98 0.47
N PHE A 16 1.26 6.18 0.80
CA PHE A 16 2.48 6.32 1.60
C PHE A 16 2.28 5.90 3.06
N ALA A 17 1.14 6.24 3.66
CA ALA A 17 0.81 5.87 5.03
C ALA A 17 0.67 4.35 5.18
N VAL A 18 0.00 3.68 4.23
CA VAL A 18 -0.14 2.22 4.22
C VAL A 18 1.20 1.53 4.02
N TRP A 19 2.06 2.07 3.16
CA TRP A 19 3.43 1.54 3.01
C TRP A 19 4.24 1.72 4.30
N GLY A 20 4.18 2.90 4.92
CA GLY A 20 4.87 3.18 6.18
C GLY A 20 4.39 2.27 7.32
N SER A 21 3.08 2.01 7.42
CA SER A 21 2.55 1.07 8.41
C SER A 21 2.98 -0.37 8.12
N ALA A 22 3.06 -0.79 6.84
CA ALA A 22 3.56 -2.10 6.47
C ALA A 22 5.00 -2.30 6.94
N PHE A 23 5.85 -1.30 6.70
CA PHE A 23 7.25 -1.32 7.12
C PHE A 23 7.37 -1.47 8.64
N VAL A 24 6.65 -0.64 9.41
CA VAL A 24 6.66 -0.68 10.88
C VAL A 24 6.12 -2.02 11.40
N ALA A 25 5.03 -2.52 10.83
CA ALA A 25 4.40 -3.76 11.27
C ALA A 25 5.27 -4.98 10.98
N LEU A 26 5.89 -5.06 9.80
CA LEU A 26 6.78 -6.16 9.44
C LEU A 26 8.06 -6.12 10.29
N TYR A 27 8.70 -4.95 10.38
CA TYR A 27 9.96 -4.83 11.12
C TYR A 27 9.75 -5.04 12.62
N GLY A 28 8.72 -4.41 13.19
CA GLY A 28 8.33 -4.62 14.57
C GLY A 28 7.91 -6.06 14.83
N GLY A 29 7.14 -6.66 13.93
CA GLY A 29 6.69 -8.05 14.02
C GLY A 29 7.84 -9.04 14.08
N VAL A 30 8.89 -8.84 13.28
CA VAL A 30 10.14 -9.63 13.35
C VAL A 30 10.81 -9.44 14.72
N SER A 31 11.03 -8.20 15.16
CA SER A 31 11.70 -7.93 16.44
C SER A 31 10.94 -8.51 17.64
N LEU A 32 9.61 -8.35 17.68
CA LEU A 32 8.75 -8.88 18.74
C LEU A 32 8.68 -10.41 18.69
N GLY A 33 8.50 -11.00 17.51
CA GLY A 33 8.38 -12.44 17.39
C GLY A 33 9.68 -13.19 17.65
N CYS A 34 10.84 -12.62 17.30
CA CYS A 34 12.13 -13.20 17.71
C CYS A 34 12.35 -13.06 19.22
N ALA A 35 11.99 -11.93 19.84
CA ALA A 35 12.13 -11.73 21.28
C ALA A 35 11.19 -12.63 22.12
N TRP A 36 10.02 -12.98 21.58
CA TRP A 36 9.02 -13.83 22.23
C TRP A 36 9.07 -15.31 21.80
N GLY A 37 10.02 -15.70 20.97
CA GLY A 37 10.20 -17.10 20.55
C GLY A 37 9.12 -17.63 19.60
N TRP A 38 8.40 -16.76 18.89
CA TRP A 38 7.37 -17.18 17.92
C TRP A 38 7.94 -17.93 16.71
N ASP A 39 9.26 -17.89 16.50
CA ASP A 39 9.91 -18.69 15.46
C ASP A 39 10.02 -20.17 15.85
N GLU A 40 10.04 -20.47 17.15
CA GLU A 40 10.10 -21.84 17.70
C GLU A 40 8.71 -22.49 17.84
N GLU A 41 7.65 -21.68 17.79
CA GLU A 41 6.26 -22.16 17.86
C GLU A 41 5.80 -22.69 16.48
N PRO A 42 5.56 -24.01 16.35
CA PRO A 42 5.20 -24.61 15.07
C PRO A 42 3.74 -24.30 14.69
N LEU A 43 3.53 -23.83 13.47
CA LEU A 43 2.23 -23.60 12.84
C LEU A 43 2.12 -24.42 11.54
N GLY A 44 2.06 -25.74 11.68
CA GLY A 44 2.09 -26.67 10.54
C GLY A 44 3.49 -26.73 9.89
N PRO A 45 3.64 -26.46 8.58
CA PRO A 45 4.95 -26.46 7.91
C PRO A 45 5.75 -25.16 8.13
N PHE A 46 5.19 -24.16 8.82
CA PHE A 46 5.82 -22.85 9.06
C PHE A 46 5.83 -22.52 10.56
N SER A 47 6.66 -21.56 10.99
CA SER A 47 6.58 -21.02 12.36
C SER A 47 5.41 -20.05 12.53
N LEU A 48 4.95 -19.86 13.77
CA LEU A 48 3.92 -18.89 14.12
C LEU A 48 4.31 -17.48 13.65
N LEU A 49 5.58 -17.10 13.85
CA LEU A 49 6.15 -15.84 13.37
C LEU A 49 5.93 -15.65 11.87
N ARG A 50 6.24 -16.68 11.07
CA ARG A 50 6.08 -16.63 9.62
C ARG A 50 4.61 -16.49 9.21
N GLY A 51 3.70 -17.17 9.90
CA GLY A 51 2.27 -17.01 9.71
C GLY A 51 1.79 -15.58 9.95
N VAL A 52 2.23 -14.95 11.04
CA VAL A 52 1.89 -13.56 11.39
C VAL A 52 2.43 -12.58 10.35
N LEU A 53 3.69 -12.73 9.94
CA LEU A 53 4.31 -11.84 8.94
C LEU A 53 3.62 -11.96 7.58
N LEU A 54 3.25 -13.17 7.17
CA LEU A 54 2.49 -13.40 5.93
C LEU A 54 1.10 -12.76 6.01
N LEU A 55 0.43 -12.84 7.15
CA LEU A 55 -0.86 -12.19 7.35
C LEU A 55 -0.75 -10.66 7.27
N ILE A 56 0.26 -10.07 7.92
CA ILE A 56 0.55 -8.63 7.84
C ILE A 56 0.81 -8.22 6.39
N LEU A 57 1.67 -8.96 5.69
CA LEU A 57 2.00 -8.69 4.29
C LEU A 57 0.77 -8.78 3.40
N ALA A 58 -0.01 -9.86 3.51
CA ALA A 58 -1.23 -10.07 2.72
C ALA A 58 -2.27 -8.98 2.96
N ALA A 59 -2.48 -8.57 4.22
CA ALA A 59 -3.39 -7.49 4.56
C ALA A 59 -2.97 -6.15 3.93
N HIS A 60 -1.69 -5.79 3.98
CA HIS A 60 -1.20 -4.56 3.37
C HIS A 60 -1.26 -4.59 1.84
N LEU A 61 -0.90 -5.72 1.22
CA LEU A 61 -1.03 -5.91 -0.23
C LEU A 61 -2.48 -5.77 -0.68
N LEU A 62 -3.44 -6.35 0.07
CA LEU A 62 -4.86 -6.21 -0.22
C LEU A 62 -5.31 -4.75 -0.15
N VAL A 63 -4.94 -4.01 0.90
CA VAL A 63 -5.29 -2.60 1.05
C VAL A 63 -4.68 -1.75 -0.07
N LEU A 64 -3.41 -1.97 -0.41
CA LEU A 64 -2.75 -1.25 -1.51
C LEU A 64 -3.35 -1.58 -2.87
N ALA A 65 -3.71 -2.84 -3.13
CA ALA A 65 -4.37 -3.27 -4.36
C ALA A 65 -5.77 -2.62 -4.50
N LEU A 66 -6.56 -2.58 -3.43
CA LEU A 66 -7.86 -1.91 -3.41
C LEU A 66 -7.71 -0.40 -3.64
N LEU A 67 -6.72 0.24 -3.00
CA LEU A 67 -6.43 1.66 -3.18
C LEU A 67 -5.99 1.97 -4.62
N LEU A 68 -5.12 1.13 -5.18
CA LEU A 68 -4.64 1.26 -6.56
C LEU A 68 -5.80 1.11 -7.54
N TRP A 69 -6.67 0.13 -7.32
CA TRP A 69 -7.85 -0.09 -8.15
C TRP A 69 -8.84 1.08 -8.09
N TRP A 70 -9.06 1.67 -6.90
CA TRP A 70 -9.87 2.89 -6.75
C TRP A 70 -9.25 4.10 -7.44
N CYS A 71 -7.93 4.27 -7.34
CA CYS A 71 -7.21 5.34 -8.04
C CYS A 71 -7.32 5.15 -9.55
N TRP A 72 -7.12 3.93 -10.05
CA TRP A 72 -7.19 3.61 -11.46
C TRP A 72 -8.58 3.88 -12.04
N ARG A 73 -9.64 3.48 -11.33
CA ARG A 73 -11.03 3.78 -11.74
C ARG A 73 -11.37 5.26 -11.75
N SER A 74 -10.70 6.05 -10.92
CA SER A 74 -10.91 7.50 -10.86
C SER A 74 -10.18 8.25 -11.99
N VAL A 75 -9.18 7.63 -12.61
CA VAL A 75 -8.37 8.21 -13.70
C VAL A 75 -8.71 7.58 -15.07
N ALA A 76 -9.39 6.43 -15.11
CA ALA A 76 -9.68 5.68 -16.33
C ALA A 76 -10.48 6.53 -17.37
N PRO A 77 -10.08 6.52 -18.67
CA PRO A 77 -10.61 7.38 -19.74
C PRO A 77 -12.12 7.30 -20.05
N GLY A 78 -12.87 6.36 -19.46
CA GLY A 78 -14.32 6.20 -19.67
C GLY A 78 -15.18 6.65 -18.48
N SER A 79 -14.58 7.04 -17.36
CA SER A 79 -15.33 7.55 -16.22
C SER A 79 -15.77 8.98 -16.50
N GLY A 80 -17.05 9.19 -16.83
CA GLY A 80 -17.67 10.47 -17.16
C GLY A 80 -17.62 11.55 -16.07
N ARG A 81 -16.70 11.47 -15.09
CA ARG A 81 -16.28 12.56 -14.21
C ARG A 81 -15.21 13.43 -14.87
N GLY A 82 -15.36 13.67 -16.17
CA GLY A 82 -14.82 14.88 -16.77
C GLY A 82 -15.48 16.05 -16.05
N VAL A 83 -14.77 16.66 -15.10
CA VAL A 83 -15.05 18.03 -14.67
C VAL A 83 -15.22 18.81 -15.98
N ARG A 84 -16.43 19.30 -16.25
CA ARG A 84 -16.74 20.24 -17.33
C ARG A 84 -15.96 21.54 -17.07
N GLY A 85 -14.65 21.49 -17.19
CA GLY A 85 -13.82 22.65 -17.40
C GLY A 85 -13.91 22.94 -18.89
N GLY A 86 -14.36 24.13 -19.24
CA GLY A 86 -14.27 24.62 -20.62
C GLY A 86 -12.83 24.62 -21.12
N PRO A 87 -12.60 25.03 -22.38
CA PRO A 87 -11.28 25.06 -22.98
C PRO A 87 -10.37 26.07 -22.25
N SER A 88 -9.74 25.64 -21.16
CA SER A 88 -8.67 26.40 -20.50
C SER A 88 -7.33 25.95 -21.08
N PRO A 89 -6.43 26.88 -21.45
CA PRO A 89 -5.09 26.55 -21.98
C PRO A 89 -4.18 25.80 -21.00
N TRP A 90 -4.56 25.71 -19.72
CA TRP A 90 -3.72 25.20 -18.65
C TRP A 90 -4.08 23.75 -18.27
N PRO A 91 -3.08 22.87 -18.04
CA PRO A 91 -3.34 21.51 -17.58
C PRO A 91 -4.02 21.53 -16.21
N SER A 92 -5.16 20.86 -16.08
CA SER A 92 -5.93 20.87 -14.83
C SER A 92 -5.12 20.20 -13.71
N PRO A 93 -4.90 20.84 -12.55
CA PRO A 93 -4.12 20.27 -11.43
C PRO A 93 -4.70 18.95 -10.89
N TRP A 94 -5.99 18.71 -11.11
CA TRP A 94 -6.71 17.50 -10.73
C TRP A 94 -6.24 16.23 -11.45
N ARG A 95 -5.91 16.33 -12.74
CA ARG A 95 -5.39 15.19 -13.53
C ARG A 95 -3.98 14.81 -13.06
N PHE A 96 -3.15 15.81 -12.78
CA PHE A 96 -1.82 15.60 -12.21
C PHE A 96 -1.91 14.90 -10.86
N LEU A 97 -2.79 15.36 -9.97
CA LEU A 97 -2.95 14.77 -8.64
C LEU A 97 -3.46 13.31 -8.69
N GLY A 98 -4.38 13.01 -9.61
CA GLY A 98 -4.84 11.63 -9.84
C GLY A 98 -3.74 10.69 -10.33
N LEU A 99 -2.95 11.14 -11.31
CA LEU A 99 -1.81 10.37 -11.83
C LEU A 99 -0.71 10.19 -10.77
N ALA A 100 -0.41 11.26 -10.02
CA ALA A 100 0.55 11.21 -8.91
C ALA A 100 0.12 10.23 -7.83
N SER A 101 -1.17 10.21 -7.47
CA SER A 101 -1.72 9.26 -6.49
C SER A 101 -1.65 7.82 -6.99
N LEU A 102 -1.92 7.59 -8.28
CA LEU A 102 -1.80 6.28 -8.91
C LEU A 102 -0.35 5.79 -8.90
N ALA A 103 0.59 6.65 -9.31
CA ALA A 103 2.02 6.35 -9.33
C ALA A 103 2.56 6.08 -7.93
N ALA A 104 2.20 6.92 -6.94
CA ALA A 104 2.60 6.75 -5.55
C ALA A 104 2.06 5.44 -4.96
N THR A 105 0.81 5.09 -5.23
CA THR A 105 0.23 3.81 -4.75
C THR A 105 0.86 2.61 -5.43
N GLY A 106 1.16 2.71 -6.74
CA GLY A 106 1.89 1.68 -7.46
C GLY A 106 3.31 1.47 -6.89
N ALA A 107 4.04 2.55 -6.63
CA ALA A 107 5.35 2.51 -6.01
C ALA A 107 5.29 1.89 -4.60
N ALA A 108 4.30 2.25 -3.79
CA ALA A 108 4.05 1.68 -2.47
C ALA A 108 3.82 0.15 -2.53
N LEU A 109 3.04 -0.34 -3.51
CA LEU A 109 2.81 -1.77 -3.71
C LEU A 109 4.10 -2.51 -4.07
N VAL A 110 4.86 -1.98 -5.02
CA VAL A 110 6.15 -2.57 -5.43
C VAL A 110 7.14 -2.57 -4.26
N ALA A 111 7.23 -1.47 -3.52
CA ALA A 111 8.08 -1.38 -2.34
C ALA A 111 7.68 -2.39 -1.26
N THR A 112 6.37 -2.57 -1.02
CA THR A 112 5.85 -3.56 -0.05
C THR A 112 6.21 -4.99 -0.46
N LEU A 113 6.07 -5.33 -1.74
CA LEU A 113 6.49 -6.63 -2.28
C LEU A 113 8.00 -6.85 -2.11
N TRP A 114 8.80 -5.83 -2.41
CA TRP A 114 10.24 -5.89 -2.27
C TRP A 114 10.67 -6.08 -0.81
N THR A 115 10.08 -5.33 0.12
CA THR A 115 10.37 -5.46 1.56
C THR A 115 9.82 -6.76 2.16
N GLY A 116 8.75 -7.31 1.61
CA GLY A 116 8.12 -8.55 2.08
C GLY A 116 8.75 -9.81 1.50
N LEU A 117 9.46 -9.73 0.36
CA LEU A 117 10.06 -10.88 -0.32
C LEU A 117 10.98 -11.72 0.58
N PRO A 118 11.86 -11.13 1.42
CA PRO A 118 12.73 -11.87 2.33
C PRO A 118 11.97 -12.82 3.29
N VAL A 119 10.74 -12.46 3.69
CA VAL A 119 9.88 -13.27 4.58
C VAL A 119 9.56 -14.65 3.98
N LEU A 120 9.65 -14.79 2.65
CA LEU A 120 9.36 -16.04 1.94
C LEU A 120 10.54 -17.01 1.89
N GLY A 121 11.78 -16.60 2.18
CA GLY A 121 12.96 -17.43 1.89
C GLY A 121 14.09 -17.37 2.89
N LEU A 122 14.17 -16.34 3.74
CA LEU A 122 15.25 -16.18 4.70
C LEU A 122 14.81 -16.62 6.11
N SER A 123 15.77 -17.13 6.89
CA SER A 123 15.60 -17.29 8.33
C SER A 123 15.35 -15.93 8.95
N VAL A 124 14.26 -15.82 9.71
CA VAL A 124 13.72 -14.53 10.17
C VAL A 124 14.43 -14.06 11.43
N CYS A 125 14.92 -15.01 12.24
CA CYS A 125 15.73 -14.78 13.42
C CYS A 125 17.11 -15.42 13.16
N ALA A 126 18.13 -14.59 12.93
CA ALA A 126 19.52 -15.00 12.75
C ALA A 126 20.43 -14.07 13.56
#